data_AF-A0A538IC86-F1
#
_entry.id   AF-A0A538IC86-F1
#
_cell.length_a   1.000
_cell.length_b   1.000
_cell.length_c   1.000
_cell.angle_alpha   90.00
_cell.angle_beta   90.00
_cell.angle_gamma   90.00
#
_symmetry.space_group_name_H-M   'P 1'
#
loop_
_entity.id
_entity.type
_entity.pdbx_description
1 polymer ?
#
loop_
_entity_poly.entity_id
_entity_poly.type
_entity_poly.pdbx_seq_one_letter_code
_entity_poly.pdbx_strand_id
1 'polypeptide(L)'
;MAESRRARFRPYATSFGILLIWLLVAKVYSPQYALWLLPFFALVEIPWPGFVAFAVSDAAVWVAVSAFFLSFPPTGRGNQSTMAWILESLVYVRYAVLLLLLWMSRRAGENVLEMPPPVSEPSAGLQPARVEFSS
;
A
#
# COMPACT_ATOMS: atom_id res chain seq x y z
N MET A 1 11.73 -32.83 16.49
CA MET A 1 11.20 -31.47 16.77
C MET A 1 11.60 -30.52 15.65
N ALA A 2 11.05 -30.69 14.43
CA ALA A 2 11.40 -29.85 13.27
C ALA A 2 10.16 -29.36 12.49
N GLU A 3 9.02 -29.25 13.16
CA GLU A 3 7.72 -28.91 12.55
C GLU A 3 7.09 -27.71 13.29
N SER A 4 7.78 -26.56 13.35
CA SER A 4 7.16 -25.34 13.93
C SER A 4 7.66 -24.02 13.36
N ARG A 5 7.96 -23.96 12.06
CA ARG A 5 8.25 -22.66 11.43
C ARG A 5 7.84 -22.56 9.96
N ARG A 6 6.71 -23.15 9.57
CA ARG A 6 5.96 -22.55 8.46
C ARG A 6 5.45 -21.22 8.98
N ALA A 7 6.25 -20.17 8.83
CA ALA A 7 5.76 -18.81 8.97
C ALA A 7 4.51 -18.74 8.10
N ARG A 8 3.34 -18.59 8.74
CA ARG A 8 2.07 -18.44 8.05
C ARG A 8 2.30 -17.37 6.99
N PHE A 9 2.28 -17.73 5.71
CA PHE A 9 2.60 -16.80 4.65
C PHE A 9 1.50 -15.74 4.59
N ARG A 10 1.89 -14.47 4.67
CA ARG A 10 0.99 -13.31 4.81
C ARG A 10 1.09 -12.48 3.54
N PRO A 11 0.38 -12.84 2.46
CA PRO A 11 0.62 -12.29 1.13
C PRO A 11 0.40 -10.77 1.06
N TYR A 12 -0.59 -10.23 1.76
CA TYR A 12 -0.96 -8.82 1.71
C TYR A 12 0.02 -7.97 2.53
N ALA A 13 0.36 -8.41 3.74
CA ALA A 13 1.36 -7.74 4.56
C ALA A 13 2.75 -7.78 3.90
N THR A 14 3.10 -8.89 3.25
CA THR A 14 4.37 -9.03 2.51
C THR A 14 4.40 -8.10 1.29
N SER A 15 3.34 -8.08 0.48
CA SER A 15 3.22 -7.20 -0.69
C SER A 15 3.25 -5.72 -0.30
N PHE A 16 2.56 -5.35 0.79
CA PHE A 16 2.62 -3.99 1.33
C PHE A 16 4.05 -3.60 1.74
N GLY A 17 4.76 -4.49 2.44
CA GLY A 17 6.15 -4.28 2.81
C GLY A 17 7.08 -4.12 1.60
N ILE A 18 6.89 -4.92 0.55
CA ILE A 18 7.66 -4.81 -0.71
C ILE A 18 7.42 -3.46 -1.37
N LEU A 19 6.17 -3.01 -1.45
CA LEU A 19 5.86 -1.68 -2.00
C LEU A 19 6.49 -0.56 -1.15
N LEU A 20 6.41 -0.62 0.17
CA LEU A 20 7.06 0.36 1.05
C LEU A 20 8.58 0.43 0.80
N ILE A 21 9.24 -0.72 0.67
CA ILE A 21 10.67 -0.80 0.34
C ILE A 21 10.94 -0.19 -1.05
N TRP A 22 10.09 -0.50 -2.03
CA TRP A 22 10.22 0.07 -3.36
C TRP A 22 10.08 1.60 -3.35
N LEU A 23 9.09 2.15 -2.63
CA LEU A 23 8.91 3.60 -2.48
C LEU A 23 10.07 4.29 -1.73
N LEU A 24 10.81 3.57 -0.87
CA LEU A 24 12.00 4.08 -0.19
C LEU A 24 13.22 4.17 -1.12
N VAL A 25 13.32 3.28 -2.11
CA VAL A 25 14.48 3.19 -3.02
C VAL A 25 14.20 3.83 -4.39
N ALA A 26 12.93 4.10 -4.70
CA ALA A 26 12.52 4.77 -5.92
C ALA A 26 13.12 6.17 -6.00
N LYS A 27 13.97 6.37 -7.02
CA LYS A 27 14.67 7.64 -7.29
C LYS A 27 13.76 8.67 -7.96
N VAL A 28 12.74 8.17 -8.66
CA VAL A 28 11.74 9.01 -9.35
C VAL A 28 10.57 9.18 -8.41
N TYR A 29 10.30 10.44 -8.04
CA TYR A 29 9.09 10.78 -7.34
C TYR A 29 7.93 10.93 -8.33
N SER A 30 6.88 10.14 -8.14
CA SER A 30 5.59 10.35 -8.77
C SER A 30 4.50 10.23 -7.70
N PRO A 31 3.57 11.18 -7.59
CA PRO A 31 2.45 11.10 -6.65
C PRO A 31 1.61 9.84 -6.84
N GLN A 32 1.57 9.31 -8.07
CA GLN A 32 0.86 8.08 -8.40
C GLN A 32 1.37 6.87 -7.61
N TYR A 33 2.67 6.81 -7.32
CA TYR A 33 3.29 5.70 -6.60
C TYR A 33 2.79 5.58 -5.16
N ALA A 34 2.48 6.71 -4.52
CA ALA A 34 1.91 6.73 -3.18
C ALA A 34 0.51 6.12 -3.15
N LEU A 35 -0.28 6.33 -4.21
CA LEU A 35 -1.64 5.82 -4.31
C LEU A 35 -1.71 4.29 -4.36
N TRP A 36 -0.63 3.62 -4.77
CA TRP A 36 -0.56 2.15 -4.75
C TRP A 36 -0.64 1.56 -3.34
N LEU A 37 -0.34 2.35 -2.31
CA LEU A 37 -0.45 1.91 -0.92
C LEU A 37 -1.88 1.99 -0.38
N LEU A 38 -2.77 2.78 -0.99
CA LEU A 38 -4.16 2.95 -0.55
C LEU A 38 -4.94 1.64 -0.37
N PRO A 39 -4.97 0.69 -1.33
CA PRO A 39 -5.68 -0.57 -1.13
C PRO A 39 -5.11 -1.38 0.04
N PHE A 40 -3.82 -1.27 0.33
CA PHE A 40 -3.20 -2.03 1.41
C PHE A 40 -3.54 -1.50 2.80
N PHE A 41 -3.86 -0.21 2.95
CA PHE A 41 -4.39 0.29 4.22
C PHE A 41 -5.76 -0.29 4.58
N ALA A 42 -6.50 -0.82 3.60
CA ALA A 42 -7.70 -1.60 3.86
C ALA A 42 -7.38 -3.09 4.15
N LEU A 43 -6.43 -3.67 3.42
CA LEU A 43 -6.08 -5.10 3.51
C LEU A 43 -5.17 -5.47 4.69
N VAL A 44 -4.42 -4.51 5.23
CA VAL A 44 -3.48 -4.70 6.35
C VAL A 44 -3.96 -3.89 7.54
N GLU A 45 -3.91 -4.47 8.74
CA GLU A 45 -4.35 -3.83 9.99
C GLU A 45 -3.37 -2.73 10.44
N ILE A 46 -3.25 -1.66 9.67
CA ILE A 46 -2.47 -0.49 10.04
C ILE A 46 -3.34 0.44 10.88
N PRO A 47 -2.86 0.91 12.05
CA PRO A 47 -3.62 1.84 12.87
C PRO A 47 -3.88 3.14 12.12
N TRP A 48 -5.05 3.74 12.36
CA TRP A 48 -5.51 4.91 11.62
C TRP A 48 -4.51 6.09 11.61
N PRO A 49 -3.80 6.40 12.71
CA PRO A 49 -2.73 7.39 12.70
C PRO A 49 -1.60 7.13 11.69
N GLY A 50 -1.29 5.86 11.40
CA GLY A 50 -0.26 5.49 10.42
C GLY A 50 -0.64 5.89 9.00
N PHE A 51 -1.90 5.69 8.62
CA PHE A 51 -2.43 6.20 7.36
C PHE A 51 -2.41 7.71 7.30
N VAL A 52 -2.88 8.38 8.35
CA VAL A 52 -2.97 9.85 8.38
C VAL A 52 -1.56 10.46 8.25
N ALA A 53 -0.58 9.92 8.97
CA ALA A 53 0.81 10.35 8.86
C ALA A 53 1.33 10.19 7.42
N PHE A 54 1.03 9.06 6.78
CA PHE A 54 1.37 8.83 5.38
C PHE A 54 0.71 9.85 4.45
N ALA A 55 -0.62 9.99 4.50
CA ALA A 55 -1.37 10.86 3.62
C ALA A 55 -0.92 12.33 3.75
N VAL A 56 -0.74 12.81 4.99
CA VAL A 56 -0.26 14.17 5.26
C VAL A 56 1.17 14.37 4.76
N SER A 57 2.08 13.43 5.05
CA SER A 57 3.47 13.55 4.61
C SER A 57 3.60 13.55 3.08
N ASP A 58 2.84 12.70 2.38
CA ASP A 58 2.92 12.60 0.93
C ASP A 58 2.28 13.81 0.25
N ALA A 59 1.14 14.29 0.77
CA ALA A 59 0.52 15.54 0.31
C ALA A 59 1.43 16.75 0.53
N ALA A 60 2.11 16.82 1.68
CA ALA A 60 3.06 17.89 1.97
C ALA A 60 4.25 17.88 1.01
N VAL A 61 4.82 16.70 0.71
CA VAL A 61 5.88 16.57 -0.30
C VAL A 61 5.37 17.00 -1.67
N TRP A 62 4.16 16.60 -2.07
CA TRP A 62 3.58 17.01 -3.34
C TRP A 62 3.46 18.53 -3.47
N VAL A 63 2.93 19.19 -2.43
CA VAL A 63 2.84 20.66 -2.37
C VAL A 63 4.23 21.30 -2.40
N ALA A 64 5.19 20.79 -1.65
CA ALA A 64 6.54 21.33 -1.60
C ALA A 64 7.28 21.20 -2.93
N VAL A 65 7.17 20.05 -3.61
CA VAL A 65 7.70 19.86 -4.96
C VAL A 65 7.08 20.88 -5.92
N SER A 66 5.77 21.05 -5.86
CA SER A 66 5.05 21.98 -6.72
C SER A 66 5.46 23.43 -6.47
N ALA A 67 5.59 23.83 -5.19
CA ALA A 67 6.06 25.15 -4.79
C ALA A 67 7.52 25.39 -5.19
N PHE A 68 8.39 24.38 -5.07
CA PHE A 68 9.76 24.45 -5.51
C PHE A 68 9.84 24.71 -7.02
N PHE A 69 9.07 24.00 -7.84
CA PHE A 69 9.05 24.24 -9.29
C PHE A 69 8.47 25.62 -9.66
N LEU A 70 7.49 26.13 -8.90
CA LEU A 70 6.95 27.49 -9.08
C LEU A 70 7.94 28.60 -8.69
N SER A 71 9.01 28.28 -7.95
CA SER A 71 10.06 29.26 -7.63
C SER A 71 10.98 29.56 -8.82
N PHE A 72 10.98 28.71 -9.86
CA PHE A 72 11.77 28.94 -11.07
C PHE A 72 11.09 29.96 -12.01
N PRO A 73 11.86 30.56 -12.94
CA PRO A 73 11.30 31.38 -14.02
C PRO A 73 10.31 30.58 -14.88
N PRO A 74 9.24 31.20 -15.41
CA PRO A 74 8.96 32.64 -15.43
C PRO A 74 8.24 33.17 -14.19
N THR A 75 7.78 32.28 -13.28
CA THR A 75 6.93 32.70 -12.15
C THR A 75 7.75 33.34 -11.03
N GLY A 76 8.93 32.79 -10.72
CA GLY A 76 9.88 33.39 -9.78
C GLY A 76 9.35 33.58 -8.35
N ARG A 77 8.40 32.75 -7.90
CA ARG A 77 7.72 32.93 -6.61
C ARG A 77 8.53 32.33 -5.47
N GLY A 78 8.95 33.19 -4.54
CA GLY A 78 9.57 32.79 -3.28
C GLY A 78 11.07 32.56 -3.37
N ASN A 79 11.69 32.25 -2.23
CA ASN A 79 13.12 31.99 -2.14
C ASN A 79 13.42 30.51 -2.45
N GLN A 80 14.14 30.27 -3.56
CA GLN A 80 14.52 28.92 -4.01
C GLN A 80 15.30 28.14 -2.94
N SER A 81 16.18 28.80 -2.19
CA SER A 81 16.97 28.14 -1.14
C SER A 81 16.10 27.66 0.02
N THR A 82 15.11 28.47 0.42
CA THR A 82 14.16 28.12 1.47
C THR A 82 13.25 26.97 1.01
N MET A 83 12.74 27.02 -0.22
CA MET A 83 11.90 25.95 -0.78
C MET A 83 12.67 24.64 -0.96
N ALA A 84 13.96 24.70 -1.34
CA ALA A 84 14.81 23.52 -1.39
C ALA A 84 14.94 22.86 0.00
N TRP A 85 15.22 23.66 1.03
CA TRP A 85 15.32 23.18 2.41
C TRP A 85 14.01 22.58 2.93
N ILE A 86 12.88 23.21 2.64
CA ILE A 86 11.54 22.69 3.00
C ILE A 86 11.28 21.35 2.29
N LEU A 87 11.54 21.27 0.99
CA LEU A 87 11.36 20.06 0.20
C LEU A 87 12.23 18.92 0.74
N GLU A 88 13.51 19.18 0.95
CA GLU A 88 14.46 18.21 1.50
C GLU A 88 13.99 17.68 2.87
N SER A 89 13.59 18.59 3.77
CA SER A 89 13.09 18.23 5.10
C SER A 89 11.84 17.34 5.02
N LEU A 90 10.89 17.68 4.15
CA LEU A 90 9.66 16.91 3.96
C LEU A 90 9.92 15.54 3.33
N VAL A 91 10.91 15.42 2.45
CA VAL A 91 11.35 14.14 1.90
C VAL A 91 11.90 13.24 3.02
N TYR A 92 12.70 13.77 3.95
CA TYR A 92 13.16 13.01 5.11
C TYR A 92 12.02 12.59 6.03
N VAL A 93 11.04 13.47 6.30
CA VAL A 93 9.85 13.13 7.08
C VAL A 93 9.06 12.00 6.41
N ARG A 94 8.84 12.08 5.09
CA ARG A 94 8.17 11.02 4.33
C ARG A 94 8.92 9.69 4.45
N TYR A 95 10.25 9.69 4.34
CA TYR A 95 11.03 8.46 4.54
C TYR A 95 10.91 7.90 5.96
N ALA A 96 10.91 8.75 6.98
CA ALA A 96 10.67 8.30 8.36
C ALA A 96 9.29 7.65 8.51
N VAL A 97 8.25 8.22 7.89
CA VAL A 97 6.89 7.64 7.89
C VAL A 97 6.85 6.30 7.16
N LEU A 98 7.50 6.17 5.99
CA LEU A 98 7.56 4.90 5.26
C LEU A 98 8.31 3.82 6.05
N LEU A 99 9.40 4.18 6.74
CA LEU A 99 10.11 3.26 7.63
C LEU A 99 9.26 2.85 8.83
N LEU A 100 8.51 3.78 9.41
CA LEU A 100 7.57 3.50 10.49
C LEU A 100 6.48 2.54 10.03
N LEU A 101 5.88 2.76 8.85
CA LEU A 101 4.90 1.85 8.26
C LEU A 101 5.48 0.49 7.95
N LEU A 102 6.72 0.42 7.46
CA LEU A 102 7.41 -0.85 7.21
C LEU A 102 7.66 -1.62 8.50
N TRP A 103 7.95 -0.91 9.59
CA TRP A 103 8.06 -1.53 10.91
C TRP A 103 6.69 -2.00 11.44
N MET A 104 5.64 -1.21 11.27
CA MET A 104 4.27 -1.58 11.65
C MET A 104 3.76 -2.78 10.85
N SER A 105 4.01 -2.85 9.54
CA SER A 105 3.52 -3.93 8.67
C SER A 105 4.08 -5.30 9.05
N ARG A 106 5.28 -5.36 9.63
CA ARG A 106 5.87 -6.60 10.18
C ARG A 106 5.07 -7.17 11.34
N ARG A 107 4.30 -6.33 12.04
CA ARG A 107 3.51 -6.67 13.24
C ARG A 107 2.01 -6.70 12.96
N ALA A 108 1.53 -5.93 12.00
CA ALA A 108 0.11 -5.79 11.65
C ALA A 108 -0.50 -7.10 11.21
N GLY A 109 -1.79 -7.35 11.48
CA GLY A 109 -2.65 -8.43 10.95
C GLY A 109 -3.04 -8.27 9.47
N GLU A 110 -3.80 -9.21 8.90
CA GLU A 110 -4.39 -9.09 7.55
C GLU A 110 -5.92 -9.01 7.68
N ASN A 111 -6.51 -7.94 7.15
CA ASN A 111 -7.95 -7.67 7.14
C ASN A 111 -8.61 -8.33 5.92
N VAL A 112 -8.55 -9.65 5.83
CA VAL A 112 -9.29 -10.39 4.81
C VAL A 112 -10.61 -10.81 5.43
N LEU A 113 -11.73 -10.35 4.86
CA LEU A 113 -13.03 -10.89 5.19
C LEU A 113 -12.95 -12.41 5.02
N GLU A 114 -13.10 -13.16 6.11
CA GLU A 114 -13.27 -14.61 6.02
C GLU A 114 -14.42 -14.85 5.05
N MET A 115 -14.10 -15.35 3.85
CA MET A 115 -15.14 -15.80 2.95
C MET A 115 -15.89 -16.89 3.70
N PRO A 116 -17.23 -16.83 3.76
CA PRO A 116 -18.01 -17.94 4.28
C PRO A 116 -17.49 -19.21 3.60
N PRO A 117 -17.31 -20.33 4.34
CA PRO A 117 -16.94 -21.58 3.71
C PRO A 117 -17.86 -21.77 2.51
N PRO A 118 -17.34 -22.16 1.33
CA PRO A 118 -18.16 -22.33 0.15
C PRO A 118 -19.36 -23.14 0.60
N VAL A 119 -20.56 -22.55 0.52
CA VAL A 119 -21.79 -23.28 0.77
C VAL A 119 -21.63 -24.49 -0.11
N SER A 120 -21.59 -25.68 0.52
CA SER A 120 -21.60 -26.91 -0.23
C SER A 120 -22.95 -26.91 -0.91
N GLU A 121 -23.05 -26.29 -2.09
CA GLU A 121 -24.20 -26.49 -2.96
C GLU A 121 -24.29 -28.00 -3.05
N PRO A 122 -25.40 -28.61 -2.58
CA PRO A 122 -25.62 -30.03 -2.77
C PRO A 122 -25.38 -30.23 -4.24
N SER A 123 -24.37 -31.03 -4.60
CA SER A 123 -23.99 -31.31 -5.97
C SER A 123 -25.27 -31.59 -6.70
N ALA A 124 -25.80 -30.58 -7.41
CA ALA A 124 -27.09 -30.65 -8.04
C ALA A 124 -26.91 -31.77 -9.01
N GLY A 125 -27.54 -32.90 -8.69
CA GLY A 125 -27.12 -34.20 -9.19
C GLY A 125 -26.95 -34.10 -10.69
N LEU A 126 -25.70 -34.14 -11.14
CA LEU A 126 -25.36 -34.63 -12.46
C LEU A 126 -25.72 -36.12 -12.45
N GLN A 127 -27.01 -36.43 -12.32
CA GLN A 127 -27.55 -37.60 -12.96
C GLN A 127 -27.45 -37.27 -14.44
N PRO A 128 -26.59 -37.95 -15.21
CA PRO A 128 -26.68 -37.85 -16.65
C PRO A 128 -28.11 -38.26 -16.99
N ALA A 129 -28.89 -37.34 -17.55
CA ALA A 129 -30.21 -37.65 -18.05
C ALA A 129 -30.06 -38.86 -18.97
N ARG A 130 -30.56 -40.02 -18.53
CA ARG A 130 -30.54 -41.24 -19.32
C ARG A 130 -31.43 -40.99 -20.53
N VAL A 131 -30.81 -40.65 -21.66
CA VAL A 131 -31.50 -40.51 -22.93
C VAL A 131 -31.81 -41.93 -23.42
N GLU A 132 -33.00 -42.43 -23.12
CA GLU A 132 -33.50 -43.66 -23.73
C GLU A 132 -34.00 -43.34 -25.14
N PHE A 133 -33.28 -43.81 -26.15
CA PHE A 133 -33.73 -43.77 -27.53
C PHE A 133 -34.72 -44.91 -27.75
N SER A 134 -36.01 -44.57 -27.91
CA SER A 134 -37.03 -45.53 -28.37
C SER A 134 -36.71 -45.93 -29.81
N SER A 135 -36.61 -47.25 -30.03
CA SER A 135 -36.54 -47.87 -31.37
C SER A 135 -37.91 -47.95 -32.03
#